data_AF-A0A366KDL7-F1
#
_entry.id   AF-A0A366KDL7-F1
#
_cell.length_a   1.000
_cell.length_b   1.000
_cell.length_c   1.000
_cell.angle_alpha   90.00
_cell.angle_beta   90.00
_cell.angle_gamma   90.00
#
_symmetry.space_group_name_H-M   'P 1'
#
loop_
_entity.id
_entity.type
_entity.pdbx_description
1 polymer ?
#
loop_
_entity_poly.entity_id
_entity_poly.type
_entity_poly.pdbx_seq_one_letter_code
_entity_poly.pdbx_strand_id
1 'polypeptide(L)'
;MRGNAEAFVQITRGTLESKESRLALAGIAAPRLLVMNPLIMAMLEDYAEGAWVCSHDDLIAMLRTVGSFPFWRMVCNVASNSLNKFIPSLIKRLRETGKSGGNYREAFEAILLSESGRAWRIPVDKEFEQVLIRRHSCSCPSFYMLAKLENSHHSKDERDFSAGTYTIGHDMPRNALNQPEWMAMLGDDH
;
A
#
# COMPACT_ATOMS: atom_id res chain seq x y z
N MET A 1 0.08 -21.15 14.22
CA MET A 1 0.19 -19.72 13.84
C MET A 1 0.98 -18.85 14.83
N ARG A 2 1.60 -19.40 15.91
CA ARG A 2 2.35 -18.60 16.91
C ARG A 2 3.82 -18.31 16.56
N GLY A 3 4.43 -18.98 15.57
CA GLY A 3 5.86 -18.81 15.24
C GLY A 3 6.22 -17.63 14.32
N ASN A 4 5.26 -17.09 13.54
CA ASN A 4 5.58 -16.09 12.51
C ASN A 4 5.76 -14.67 13.10
N ALA A 5 5.12 -14.36 14.23
CA ALA A 5 5.20 -13.04 14.83
C ALA A 5 6.54 -12.80 15.55
N GLU A 6 7.07 -13.81 16.24
CA GLU A 6 8.39 -13.72 16.89
C GLU A 6 9.52 -13.65 15.88
N ALA A 7 9.47 -14.46 14.81
CA ALA A 7 10.44 -14.37 13.71
C ALA A 7 10.39 -12.99 13.04
N PHE A 8 9.19 -12.46 12.77
CA PHE A 8 9.01 -11.12 12.26
C PHE A 8 9.62 -10.07 13.19
N VAL A 9 9.34 -10.10 14.49
CA VAL A 9 9.87 -9.13 15.47
C VAL A 9 11.39 -9.21 15.60
N GLN A 10 11.99 -10.40 15.55
CA GLN A 10 13.45 -10.56 15.64
C GLN A 10 14.16 -10.09 14.37
N ILE A 11 13.62 -10.42 13.19
CA ILE A 11 14.16 -9.93 11.90
C ILE A 11 13.97 -8.41 11.80
N THR A 12 12.81 -7.90 12.19
CA THR A 12 12.50 -6.46 12.29
C THR A 12 13.46 -5.76 13.26
N ARG A 13 13.81 -6.35 14.40
CA ARG A 13 14.77 -5.72 15.35
C ARG A 13 16.21 -5.74 14.86
N GLY A 14 16.66 -6.81 14.20
CA GLY A 14 18.04 -6.92 13.68
C GLY A 14 18.27 -6.16 12.36
N THR A 15 17.23 -5.98 11.56
CA THR A 15 17.31 -5.34 10.22
C THR A 15 16.92 -3.87 10.22
N LEU A 16 16.25 -3.35 11.27
CA LEU A 16 15.69 -1.99 11.30
C LEU A 16 16.36 -1.09 12.34
N GLU A 17 17.58 -0.67 12.07
CA GLU A 17 18.16 0.44 12.83
C GLU A 17 17.69 1.80 12.29
N SER A 18 17.35 1.90 11.00
CA SER A 18 17.00 3.17 10.36
C SER A 18 15.53 3.58 10.55
N LYS A 19 15.28 4.90 10.57
CA LYS A 19 13.92 5.47 10.62
C LYS A 19 13.12 5.08 9.37
N GLU A 20 13.75 5.06 8.19
CA GLU A 20 13.08 4.72 6.93
C GLU A 20 12.48 3.32 6.96
N SER A 21 13.21 2.35 7.51
CA SER A 21 12.81 0.96 7.50
C SER A 21 11.65 0.71 8.46
N ARG A 22 11.66 1.40 9.62
CA ARG A 22 10.51 1.41 10.54
C ARG A 22 9.26 2.03 9.91
N LEU A 23 9.40 3.13 9.17
CA LEU A 23 8.27 3.76 8.48
C LEU A 23 7.71 2.92 7.33
N ALA A 24 8.59 2.24 6.57
CA ALA A 24 8.18 1.31 5.52
C ALA A 24 7.30 0.18 6.10
N LEU A 25 7.72 -0.39 7.24
CA LEU A 25 6.97 -1.45 7.92
C LEU A 25 5.77 -0.97 8.74
N ALA A 26 5.79 0.26 9.28
CA ALA A 26 4.60 0.87 9.88
C ALA A 26 3.49 1.06 8.85
N GLY A 27 3.84 1.42 7.61
CA GLY A 27 2.93 1.40 6.47
C GLY A 27 2.38 0.00 6.13
N ILE A 28 3.08 -1.06 6.56
CA ILE A 28 2.72 -2.47 6.35
C ILE A 28 1.77 -3.02 7.42
N ALA A 29 1.75 -2.45 8.63
CA ALA A 29 0.90 -2.89 9.74
C ALA A 29 -0.62 -2.64 9.53
N ALA A 30 -1.01 -1.97 8.44
CA ALA A 30 -2.42 -1.77 8.11
C ALA A 30 -3.11 -3.13 7.80
N PRO A 31 -4.32 -3.41 8.32
CA PRO A 31 -5.04 -4.68 8.10
C PRO A 31 -5.28 -5.06 6.63
N ARG A 32 -5.10 -4.11 5.71
CA ARG A 32 -5.26 -4.27 4.26
C ARG A 32 -4.10 -5.02 3.58
N LEU A 33 -3.02 -5.32 4.31
CA LEU A 33 -1.80 -5.93 3.76
C LEU A 33 -1.63 -7.41 4.07
N LEU A 34 -2.60 -8.06 4.72
CA LEU A 34 -2.53 -9.48 5.07
C LEU A 34 -2.21 -10.40 3.88
N VAL A 35 -2.69 -10.08 2.68
CA VAL A 35 -2.41 -10.84 1.45
C VAL A 35 -0.96 -10.71 0.97
N MET A 36 -0.27 -9.61 1.32
CA MET A 36 1.12 -9.36 0.96
C MET A 36 2.11 -9.93 1.98
N ASN A 37 1.65 -10.27 3.19
CA ASN A 37 2.50 -10.79 4.26
C ASN A 37 3.43 -11.94 3.83
N PRO A 38 2.98 -12.96 3.07
CA PRO A 38 3.88 -14.02 2.63
C PRO A 38 5.07 -13.52 1.81
N LEU A 39 4.86 -12.50 0.96
CA LEU A 39 5.93 -11.89 0.18
C LEU A 39 6.90 -11.12 1.06
N ILE A 40 6.36 -10.34 2.01
CA ILE A 40 7.15 -9.53 2.95
C ILE A 40 8.02 -10.43 3.84
N MET A 41 7.44 -11.51 4.37
CA MET A 41 8.19 -12.49 5.16
C MET A 41 9.30 -13.13 4.34
N ALA A 42 9.00 -13.60 3.12
CA ALA A 42 10.01 -14.19 2.25
C ALA A 42 11.15 -13.20 1.93
N MET A 43 10.83 -11.93 1.67
CA MET A 43 11.84 -10.90 1.42
C MET A 43 12.75 -10.64 2.63
N LEU A 44 12.17 -10.61 3.82
CA LEU A 44 12.92 -10.39 5.07
C LEU A 44 13.77 -11.59 5.46
N GLU A 45 13.25 -12.82 5.29
CA GLU A 45 13.98 -14.07 5.50
C GLU A 45 15.18 -14.16 4.56
N ASP A 46 14.93 -14.02 3.25
CA ASP A 46 15.99 -14.15 2.25
C ASP A 46 17.08 -13.05 2.42
N TYR A 47 16.71 -11.84 2.88
CA TYR A 47 17.67 -10.78 3.25
C TYR A 47 18.49 -11.14 4.49
N ALA A 48 17.85 -11.64 5.54
CA ALA A 48 18.51 -12.01 6.79
C ALA A 48 19.51 -13.19 6.62
N GLU A 49 19.20 -14.11 5.72
CA GLU A 49 20.06 -15.24 5.36
C GLU A 49 21.23 -14.84 4.44
N GLY A 50 21.29 -13.57 4.00
CA GLY A 50 22.32 -13.11 3.06
C GLY A 50 22.18 -13.73 1.67
N ALA A 51 21.01 -14.27 1.32
CA ALA A 51 20.74 -14.91 0.03
C ALA A 51 20.56 -13.89 -1.12
N TRP A 52 20.70 -12.60 -0.81
CA TRP A 52 20.40 -11.47 -1.69
C TRP A 52 21.66 -10.78 -2.22
N VAL A 53 21.67 -10.51 -3.51
CA VAL A 53 22.61 -9.57 -4.14
C VAL A 53 21.92 -8.22 -4.29
N CYS A 54 21.56 -7.57 -3.18
CA CYS A 54 21.02 -6.20 -3.19
C CYS A 54 21.23 -5.49 -1.84
N SER A 55 21.17 -4.16 -1.88
CA SER A 55 21.46 -3.31 -0.72
C SER A 55 20.30 -3.25 0.27
N HIS A 56 20.56 -2.72 1.47
CA HIS A 56 19.50 -2.41 2.42
C HIS A 56 18.45 -1.46 1.81
N ASP A 57 18.90 -0.45 1.06
CA ASP A 57 18.01 0.52 0.41
C ASP A 57 17.11 -0.12 -0.64
N ASP A 58 17.61 -1.15 -1.35
CA ASP A 58 16.82 -1.91 -2.32
C ASP A 58 15.69 -2.69 -1.64
N LEU A 59 15.98 -3.35 -0.50
CA LEU A 59 14.95 -4.01 0.30
C LEU A 59 13.86 -3.00 0.71
N ILE A 60 14.25 -1.81 1.18
CA ILE A 60 13.29 -0.78 1.60
C ILE A 60 12.46 -0.27 0.42
N ALA A 61 13.07 -0.06 -0.75
CA ALA A 61 12.36 0.30 -1.96
C ALA A 61 11.31 -0.76 -2.35
N MET A 62 11.70 -2.04 -2.31
CA MET A 62 10.80 -3.16 -2.60
C MET A 62 9.64 -3.24 -1.61
N LEU A 63 9.91 -3.13 -0.30
CA LEU A 63 8.89 -3.15 0.74
C LEU A 63 7.91 -1.97 0.62
N ARG A 64 8.38 -0.77 0.26
CA ARG A 64 7.52 0.39 -0.02
C ARG A 64 6.58 0.14 -1.19
N THR A 65 7.08 -0.46 -2.27
CA THR A 65 6.27 -0.85 -3.43
C THR A 65 5.21 -1.87 -3.05
N VAL A 66 5.61 -2.93 -2.33
CA VAL A 66 4.71 -3.97 -1.82
C VAL A 66 3.63 -3.41 -0.89
N GLY A 67 4.00 -2.51 0.02
CA GLY A 67 3.07 -1.88 0.96
C GLY A 67 2.08 -0.93 0.29
N SER A 68 2.47 -0.28 -0.81
CA SER A 68 1.60 0.62 -1.56
C SER A 68 0.66 -0.14 -2.51
N PHE A 69 1.03 -1.35 -2.92
CA PHE A 69 0.37 -2.04 -4.02
C PHE A 69 -1.14 -2.32 -3.80
N PRO A 70 -1.62 -2.83 -2.65
CA PRO A 70 -3.06 -2.99 -2.42
C PRO A 70 -3.82 -1.67 -2.37
N PHE A 71 -3.17 -0.57 -1.95
CA PHE A 71 -3.78 0.74 -1.95
C PHE A 71 -4.09 1.23 -3.36
N TRP A 72 -3.12 1.13 -4.27
CA TRP A 72 -3.31 1.50 -5.67
C TRP A 72 -4.45 0.70 -6.33
N ARG A 73 -4.48 -0.61 -6.10
CA ARG A 73 -5.54 -1.48 -6.62
C ARG A 73 -6.91 -1.09 -6.10
N MET A 74 -7.02 -0.77 -4.82
CA MET A 74 -8.26 -0.35 -4.20
C MET A 74 -8.74 1.01 -4.74
N VAL A 75 -7.84 1.97 -4.94
CA VAL A 75 -8.20 3.25 -5.57
C VAL A 75 -8.71 3.01 -6.99
N CYS A 76 -8.00 2.23 -7.80
CA CYS A 76 -8.40 1.93 -9.18
C CYS A 76 -9.50 0.86 -9.32
N ASN A 77 -10.15 0.43 -8.23
CA ASN A 77 -11.18 -0.62 -8.21
C ASN A 77 -10.75 -1.96 -8.86
N VAL A 78 -9.47 -2.34 -8.74
CA VAL A 78 -8.93 -3.61 -9.22
C VAL A 78 -9.04 -4.68 -8.14
N ALA A 79 -9.75 -5.78 -8.43
CA ALA A 79 -10.10 -6.82 -7.46
C ALA A 79 -8.88 -7.57 -6.88
N SER A 80 -8.73 -7.67 -5.56
CA SER A 80 -7.56 -8.28 -4.91
C SER A 80 -7.47 -9.81 -4.97
N ASN A 81 -8.51 -10.51 -5.42
CA ASN A 81 -8.60 -11.98 -5.38
C ASN A 81 -7.48 -12.67 -6.17
N SER A 82 -6.97 -12.01 -7.21
CA SER A 82 -5.90 -12.52 -8.06
C SER A 82 -4.52 -12.52 -7.38
N LEU A 83 -4.34 -11.75 -6.29
CA LEU A 83 -3.06 -11.67 -5.57
C LEU A 83 -2.68 -12.99 -4.89
N ASN A 84 -3.66 -13.77 -4.43
CA ASN A 84 -3.40 -15.07 -3.80
C ASN A 84 -2.66 -16.06 -4.71
N LYS A 85 -2.81 -15.93 -6.04
CA LYS A 85 -2.07 -16.72 -7.03
C LYS A 85 -0.73 -16.08 -7.39
N PHE A 86 -0.72 -14.75 -7.47
CA PHE A 86 0.46 -14.00 -7.87
C PHE A 86 1.56 -14.06 -6.82
N ILE A 87 1.24 -13.89 -5.54
CA ILE A 87 2.23 -13.78 -4.46
C ILE A 87 3.11 -15.03 -4.35
N PRO A 88 2.57 -16.26 -4.31
CA PRO A 88 3.41 -17.46 -4.30
C PRO A 88 4.29 -17.59 -5.56
N SER A 89 3.75 -17.22 -6.73
CA SER A 89 4.50 -17.24 -7.99
C SER A 89 5.64 -16.23 -8.01
N LEU A 90 5.42 -15.03 -7.48
CA LEU A 90 6.42 -13.97 -7.37
C LEU A 90 7.56 -14.40 -6.44
N ILE A 91 7.26 -14.92 -5.25
CA ILE A 91 8.26 -15.43 -4.31
C ILE A 91 9.14 -16.49 -4.99
N LYS A 92 8.52 -17.44 -5.70
CA LYS A 92 9.25 -18.50 -6.41
C LYS A 92 10.24 -17.93 -7.44
N ARG A 93 9.79 -17.02 -8.30
CA ARG A 93 10.61 -16.40 -9.35
C ARG A 93 11.77 -15.57 -8.79
N LEU A 94 11.52 -14.84 -7.70
CA LEU A 94 12.55 -14.06 -7.02
C LEU A 94 13.66 -14.97 -6.46
N ARG A 95 13.28 -16.04 -5.75
CA ARG A 95 14.24 -17.01 -5.20
C ARG A 95 15.03 -17.73 -6.29
N GLU A 96 14.40 -18.06 -7.42
CA GLU A 96 15.10 -18.60 -8.59
C GLU A 96 16.16 -17.61 -9.12
N THR A 97 15.83 -16.32 -9.17
CA THR A 97 16.77 -15.28 -9.61
C THR A 97 17.95 -15.13 -8.65
N GLY A 98 17.71 -15.13 -7.34
CA GLY A 98 18.78 -15.10 -6.33
C GLY A 98 19.73 -16.29 -6.45
N LYS A 99 19.21 -17.50 -6.69
CA LYS A 99 20.02 -18.71 -6.92
C LYS A 99 20.91 -18.61 -8.15
N SER A 100 20.47 -17.90 -9.19
CA SER A 100 21.26 -17.64 -10.39
C SER A 100 22.23 -16.45 -10.24
N GLY A 101 22.32 -15.83 -9.07
CA GLY A 101 23.19 -14.68 -8.79
C GLY A 101 22.67 -13.36 -9.39
N GLY A 102 21.41 -13.29 -9.78
CA GLY A 102 20.81 -12.07 -10.33
C GLY A 102 20.43 -11.06 -9.24
N ASN A 103 20.31 -9.79 -9.62
CA ASN A 103 19.88 -8.73 -8.73
C ASN A 103 18.38 -8.90 -8.38
N TYR A 104 18.09 -8.97 -7.08
CA TYR A 104 16.74 -9.24 -6.57
C TYR A 104 15.74 -8.13 -6.89
N ARG A 105 16.19 -6.87 -6.84
CA ARG A 105 15.37 -5.70 -7.12
C ARG A 105 15.05 -5.57 -8.59
N GLU A 106 16.04 -5.75 -9.46
CA GLU A 106 15.83 -5.73 -10.91
C GLU A 106 14.84 -6.83 -11.33
N ALA A 107 14.98 -8.03 -10.78
CA ALA A 107 14.05 -9.12 -11.01
C ALA A 107 12.64 -8.77 -10.52
N PHE A 108 12.51 -8.20 -9.32
CA PHE A 108 11.23 -7.75 -8.79
C PHE A 108 10.54 -6.74 -9.72
N GLU A 109 11.24 -5.69 -10.12
CA GLU A 109 10.71 -4.65 -11.02
C GLU A 109 10.36 -5.22 -12.40
N ALA A 110 11.23 -6.06 -12.99
CA ALA A 110 11.00 -6.72 -14.27
C ALA A 110 9.77 -7.64 -14.24
N ILE A 111 9.61 -8.41 -13.16
CA ILE A 111 8.42 -9.23 -12.96
C ILE A 111 7.19 -8.34 -12.93
N LEU A 112 7.14 -7.31 -12.10
CA LEU A 112 5.97 -6.43 -12.00
C LEU A 112 5.59 -5.78 -13.34
N LEU A 113 6.57 -5.32 -14.12
CA LEU A 113 6.35 -4.75 -15.46
C LEU A 113 5.79 -5.78 -16.45
N SER A 114 6.30 -7.02 -16.41
CA SER A 114 5.84 -8.11 -17.28
C SER A 114 4.38 -8.52 -17.03
N GLU A 115 3.83 -8.18 -15.86
CA GLU A 115 2.50 -8.57 -15.41
C GLU A 115 1.43 -7.50 -15.70
N SER A 116 1.79 -6.43 -16.42
CA SER A 116 0.92 -5.28 -16.72
C SER A 116 -0.41 -5.63 -17.39
N GLY A 117 -0.49 -6.74 -18.13
CA GLY A 117 -1.73 -7.23 -18.75
C GLY A 117 -2.56 -8.21 -17.92
N ARG A 118 -2.11 -8.59 -16.71
CA ARG A 118 -2.76 -9.65 -15.92
C ARG A 118 -3.69 -9.10 -14.84
N ALA A 119 -4.56 -9.96 -14.30
CA ALA A 119 -5.53 -9.58 -13.27
C ALA A 119 -4.88 -9.01 -11.99
N TRP A 120 -3.65 -9.41 -11.69
CA TRP A 120 -2.84 -8.93 -10.58
C TRP A 120 -1.87 -7.81 -10.96
N ARG A 121 -2.10 -7.09 -12.07
CA ARG A 121 -1.27 -5.95 -12.46
C ARG A 121 -1.22 -4.83 -11.40
N ILE A 122 -0.16 -4.04 -11.44
CA ILE A 122 -0.11 -2.73 -10.79
C ILE A 122 -0.86 -1.73 -11.69
N PRO A 123 -1.78 -0.91 -11.14
CA PRO A 123 -2.35 0.22 -11.89
C PRO A 123 -1.27 1.21 -12.31
N VAL A 124 -1.40 1.78 -13.50
CA VAL A 124 -0.44 2.80 -13.99
C VAL A 124 -0.80 4.18 -13.44
N ASP A 125 0.18 5.08 -13.35
CA ASP A 125 0.01 6.42 -12.80
C ASP A 125 -1.17 7.18 -13.44
N LYS A 126 -1.30 7.13 -14.76
CA LYS A 126 -2.41 7.78 -15.49
C LYS A 126 -3.79 7.25 -15.09
N GLU A 127 -3.91 5.96 -14.83
CA GLU A 127 -5.16 5.35 -14.38
C GLU A 127 -5.50 5.82 -12.96
N PHE A 128 -4.51 5.83 -12.09
CA PHE A 128 -4.64 6.31 -10.72
C PHE A 128 -5.04 7.79 -10.67
N GLU A 129 -4.37 8.64 -11.45
CA GLU A 129 -4.67 10.07 -11.56
C GLU A 129 -6.09 10.32 -12.06
N GLN A 130 -6.51 9.65 -13.13
CA GLN A 130 -7.87 9.80 -13.68
C GLN A 130 -8.94 9.40 -12.66
N VAL A 131 -8.70 8.33 -11.90
CA VAL A 131 -9.62 7.89 -10.85
C VAL A 131 -9.67 8.91 -9.72
N LEU A 132 -8.53 9.48 -9.32
CA LEU A 132 -8.49 10.52 -8.29
C LEU A 132 -9.25 11.79 -8.68
N ILE A 133 -9.11 12.24 -9.93
CA ILE A 133 -9.80 13.45 -10.43
C ILE A 133 -11.32 13.23 -10.49
N ARG A 134 -11.76 12.04 -10.94
CA ARG A 134 -13.18 11.77 -11.21
C ARG A 134 -13.97 11.31 -9.98
N ARG A 135 -13.30 10.75 -8.98
CA ARG A 135 -13.97 10.13 -7.83
C ARG A 135 -14.25 11.19 -6.77
N HIS A 136 -15.50 11.34 -6.37
CA HIS A 136 -15.83 12.01 -5.11
C HIS A 136 -15.15 11.22 -3.97
N SER A 137 -14.13 11.83 -3.37
CA SER A 137 -13.12 11.22 -2.49
C SER A 137 -13.66 10.66 -1.16
N CYS A 138 -14.95 10.88 -0.86
CA CYS A 138 -15.57 10.50 0.41
C CYS A 138 -15.93 9.01 0.55
N SER A 139 -15.75 8.17 -0.49
CA SER A 139 -16.08 6.73 -0.47
C SER A 139 -14.85 5.79 -0.39
N CYS A 140 -13.64 6.29 -0.65
CA CYS A 140 -12.39 5.51 -0.51
C CYS A 140 -11.94 5.47 0.96
N PRO A 141 -10.92 4.69 1.36
CA PRO A 141 -10.27 4.87 2.65
C PRO A 141 -9.44 6.15 2.64
N SER A 142 -10.19 7.25 2.67
CA SER A 142 -9.77 8.64 2.75
C SER A 142 -8.66 8.83 3.78
N PHE A 143 -8.77 8.23 4.96
CA PHE A 143 -7.77 8.38 6.01
C PHE A 143 -6.38 7.84 5.68
N TYR A 144 -6.26 6.73 4.93
CA TYR A 144 -4.94 6.24 4.52
C TYR A 144 -4.30 7.17 3.50
N MET A 145 -5.08 7.63 2.53
CA MET A 145 -4.62 8.57 1.51
C MET A 145 -4.24 9.92 2.14
N LEU A 146 -5.09 10.45 3.01
CA LEU A 146 -4.83 11.68 3.77
C LEU A 146 -3.58 11.54 4.64
N ALA A 147 -3.42 10.42 5.36
CA ALA A 147 -2.21 10.16 6.13
C ALA A 147 -0.96 10.16 5.26
N LYS A 148 -1.01 9.57 4.05
CA LYS A 148 0.13 9.57 3.13
C LYS A 148 0.44 10.96 2.59
N LEU A 149 -0.58 11.74 2.20
CA LEU A 149 -0.41 13.09 1.67
C LEU A 149 0.07 14.08 2.73
N GLU A 150 -0.52 14.04 3.93
CA GLU A 150 -0.14 14.94 5.02
C GLU A 150 1.30 14.66 5.45
N ASN A 151 1.62 13.38 5.69
CA ASN A 151 2.94 12.99 6.19
C ASN A 151 4.05 13.06 5.13
N SER A 152 3.72 13.13 3.83
CA SER A 152 4.73 13.39 2.79
C SER A 152 5.25 14.82 2.83
N HIS A 153 4.45 15.78 3.31
CA HIS A 153 4.83 17.19 3.41
C HIS A 153 5.19 17.61 4.85
N HIS A 154 4.75 16.84 5.86
CA HIS A 154 4.93 17.17 7.29
C HIS A 154 5.71 16.10 8.07
N SER A 155 6.91 15.74 7.61
CA SER A 155 7.74 14.68 8.21
C SER A 155 8.25 14.93 9.65
N LYS A 156 8.07 16.16 10.17
CA LYS A 156 8.42 16.56 11.54
C LYS A 156 7.24 16.51 12.51
N ASP A 157 6.00 16.49 12.00
CA ASP A 157 4.76 16.48 12.77
C ASP A 157 3.80 15.48 12.11
N GLU A 158 4.14 14.19 12.27
CA GLU A 158 3.43 13.10 11.62
C GLU A 158 2.01 13.00 12.23
N ARG A 159 0.99 13.11 11.38
CA ARG A 159 -0.41 12.98 11.79
C ARG A 159 -0.88 11.54 11.65
N ASP A 160 -1.43 11.02 12.75
CA ASP A 160 -2.11 9.73 12.76
C ASP A 160 -3.62 9.91 12.60
N PHE A 161 -4.13 9.45 11.46
CA PHE A 161 -5.56 9.47 11.13
C PHE A 161 -6.28 8.16 11.54
N SER A 162 -5.58 7.18 12.12
CA SER A 162 -6.14 5.89 12.51
C SER A 162 -6.79 5.88 13.90
N ALA A 163 -6.45 6.85 14.75
CA ALA A 163 -6.92 6.95 16.14
C ALA A 163 -8.42 7.32 16.29
N GLY A 164 -9.15 7.50 15.19
CA GLY A 164 -10.58 7.87 15.23
C GLY A 164 -10.86 9.28 15.74
N THR A 165 -9.83 10.11 15.89
CA THR A 165 -9.90 11.51 16.35
C THR A 165 -10.40 12.46 15.27
N TYR A 166 -10.41 12.03 14.01
CA TYR A 166 -10.80 12.85 12.87
C TYR A 166 -12.10 12.32 12.26
N THR A 167 -13.04 13.23 12.02
CA THR A 167 -14.28 12.96 11.27
C THR A 167 -14.26 13.72 9.95
N ILE A 168 -14.87 13.13 8.93
CA ILE A 168 -15.02 13.80 7.63
C ILE A 168 -16.28 14.65 7.70
N GLY A 169 -16.08 15.96 7.80
CA GLY A 169 -17.14 16.95 7.64
C GLY A 169 -17.62 17.00 6.20
N HIS A 170 -18.89 17.36 6.01
CA HIS A 170 -19.43 17.75 4.71
C HIS A 170 -19.75 19.23 4.80
N ASP A 171 -19.24 20.04 3.87
CA ASP A 171 -19.58 21.47 3.82
C ASP A 171 -21.07 21.68 3.51
N MET A 172 -21.68 20.74 2.77
CA MET A 172 -23.12 20.70 2.50
C MET A 172 -23.79 19.51 3.21
N PRO A 173 -25.02 19.64 3.76
CA PRO A 173 -25.72 18.51 4.35
C PRO A 173 -25.89 17.38 3.34
N ARG A 174 -25.54 16.16 3.74
CA ARG A 174 -25.59 14.98 2.85
C ARG A 174 -26.99 14.70 2.27
N ASN A 175 -28.02 15.18 2.96
CA ASN A 175 -29.43 15.11 2.58
C ASN A 175 -30.05 16.51 2.43
N ALA A 176 -29.31 17.47 1.85
CA ALA A 176 -29.80 18.84 1.70
C ALA A 176 -31.17 18.90 0.98
N LEU A 177 -31.39 18.06 -0.03
CA LEU A 177 -32.68 17.98 -0.75
C LEU A 177 -33.83 17.40 0.09
N ASN A 178 -33.54 16.73 1.21
CA ASN A 178 -34.59 16.23 2.11
C ASN A 178 -34.95 17.25 3.21
N GLN A 179 -34.27 18.40 3.24
CA GLN A 179 -34.52 19.45 4.22
C GLN A 179 -35.33 20.58 3.56
N PRO A 180 -36.57 20.86 4.02
CA PRO A 180 -37.43 21.86 3.40
C PRO A 180 -36.80 23.25 3.36
N GLU A 181 -36.05 23.61 4.39
CA GLU A 181 -35.34 24.89 4.51
C GLU A 181 -34.29 25.07 3.41
N TRP A 182 -33.61 23.99 3.02
CA TRP A 182 -32.60 24.01 1.97
C TRP A 182 -33.24 24.06 0.58
N MET A 183 -34.32 23.32 0.35
CA MET A 183 -35.10 23.44 -0.89
C MET A 183 -35.64 24.86 -1.08
N ALA A 184 -36.11 25.51 -0.02
CA ALA A 184 -36.57 26.89 -0.08
C ALA A 184 -35.45 27.89 -0.39
N MET A 185 -34.21 27.64 0.06
CA MET A 185 -33.04 28.49 -0.25
C MET A 185 -32.54 28.33 -1.69
N LEU A 186 -32.78 27.17 -2.32
CA LEU A 186 -32.36 26.87 -3.68
C LEU A 186 -33.21 27.57 -4.76
N GLY A 187 -34.43 27.99 -4.42
CA GLY A 187 -35.37 28.65 -5.34
C GLY A 187 -36.05 27.69 -6.32
N ASP A 188 -37.01 28.22 -7.10
CA ASP A 188 -37.89 27.41 -7.97
C ASP A 188 -37.22 26.91 -9.28
N ASP A 189 -35.97 27.33 -9.57
CA ASP A 189 -35.24 26.98 -10.80
C ASP A 189 -34.41 25.67 -10.68
N HIS A 190 -34.80 24.77 -9.78
CA HIS A 190 -34.03 23.57 -9.42
C HIS A 190 -34.65 22.23 -9.82
#